data_AF-A0A8R1I623-F1
#
_entry.id   AF-A0A8R1I623-F1
#
_cell.length_a   1.000
_cell.length_b   1.000
_cell.length_c   1.000
_cell.angle_alpha   90.00
_cell.angle_beta   90.00
_cell.angle_gamma   90.00
#
_symmetry.space_group_name_H-M   'P 1'
#
loop_
_entity.id
_entity.type
_entity.pdbx_description
1 polymer ?
#
loop_
_entity_poly.entity_id
_entity_poly.type
_entity_poly.pdbx_seq_one_letter_code
_entity_poly.pdbx_strand_id
1 'polypeptide(L)'
;MSFFTVVFLLSFLQWTNAQTFGCTNSKSSDPARKMFFDAHNDARRSMALGNEPNKCGLLPGGKNVYELRWDCELEAKAQQWADGCPSSFQTFDSTWGQNIMTYGGVVSDPIGTAAQAVNSWWEKVRTVGLTDPDNKYTSSSLFTWANMANGKATAVGCAFAQCGSTFSVNCIYNKIGYITNAVIYKKGDACTSDADCTTYSNSQCKSGLCYQPPQAPVVETFTMCPGNPDLSDQARMAFLDTHNKLRSRVAKGLEPDGISSGAFAPTAKQMTKMRYNCDVEASAKSWGAGCLYQHSTSAQRPGLGENLYMTTALNVNKIASGEDASYAWWSELKDFGVGSENILTSAVFSRGVGHYTQMAWETTTELGCHVAHCSTFTYSVCQYGPAGNYLDQLIYTKGSPCTTDADCPGAQTCSVSEALCVLP
;
A
#
# COMPACT_ATOMS: atom_id res chain seq x y z
N MET A 1 -11.95 7.37 40.00
CA MET A 1 -12.01 8.16 38.75
C MET A 1 -12.87 7.36 37.78
N SER A 2 -14.09 7.84 37.53
CA SER A 2 -15.11 7.11 36.76
C SER A 2 -14.69 6.89 35.32
N PHE A 3 -14.67 5.64 34.88
CA PHE A 3 -14.55 5.27 33.47
C PHE A 3 -15.85 5.68 32.77
N PHE A 4 -15.78 6.69 31.91
CA PHE A 4 -16.84 6.93 30.92
C PHE A 4 -16.71 5.85 29.84
N THR A 5 -17.53 4.80 29.97
CA THR A 5 -17.86 3.94 28.83
C THR A 5 -18.67 4.80 27.87
N VAL A 6 -18.03 5.33 26.83
CA VAL A 6 -18.76 5.85 25.67
C VAL A 6 -19.33 4.64 24.95
N VAL A 7 -20.48 4.18 25.43
CA VAL A 7 -21.39 3.36 24.64
C VAL A 7 -21.74 4.23 23.45
N PHE A 8 -21.36 3.82 22.24
CA PHE A 8 -21.96 4.35 21.03
C PHE A 8 -23.46 4.07 21.11
N LEU A 9 -24.21 5.03 21.63
CA LEU A 9 -25.63 5.13 21.37
C LEU A 9 -25.73 5.40 19.88
N LEU A 10 -25.83 4.31 19.10
CA LEU A 10 -26.46 4.34 17.79
C LEU A 10 -27.83 4.96 18.02
N SER A 11 -27.95 6.25 17.73
CA SER A 11 -29.24 6.90 17.59
C SER A 11 -29.92 6.22 16.39
N PHE A 12 -30.74 5.22 16.68
CA PHE A 12 -31.75 4.70 15.76
C PHE A 12 -32.82 5.79 15.57
N LEU A 13 -32.46 6.86 14.85
CA LEU A 13 -33.41 7.76 14.23
C LEU A 13 -33.68 7.21 12.84
N GLN A 14 -34.83 6.56 12.71
CA GLN A 14 -35.35 5.95 11.49
C GLN A 14 -35.33 6.91 10.31
N TRP A 15 -34.48 6.61 9.32
CA TRP A 15 -34.73 6.87 7.91
C TRP A 15 -34.41 5.59 7.15
N THR A 16 -35.35 4.64 7.14
CA THR A 16 -35.25 3.41 6.35
C THR A 16 -35.49 3.73 4.88
N ASN A 17 -34.51 4.32 4.20
CA ASN A 17 -34.37 4.05 2.78
C ASN A 17 -33.71 2.68 2.68
N ALA A 18 -34.42 1.69 2.16
CA ALA A 18 -33.85 0.38 1.84
C ALA A 18 -32.77 0.60 0.77
N GLN A 19 -31.51 0.62 1.19
CA GLN A 19 -30.38 0.66 0.27
C GLN A 19 -30.28 -0.70 -0.40
N THR A 20 -30.49 -0.72 -1.72
CA THR A 20 -30.33 -1.94 -2.51
C THR A 20 -28.88 -2.03 -2.99
N PHE A 21 -28.28 -3.22 -2.83
CA PHE A 21 -26.89 -3.46 -3.23
C PHE A 21 -26.75 -4.16 -4.57
N GLY A 22 -27.85 -4.71 -5.12
CA GLY A 22 -27.87 -5.35 -6.43
C GLY A 22 -27.12 -6.68 -6.51
N CYS A 23 -26.79 -7.29 -5.36
CA CYS A 23 -26.11 -8.58 -5.31
C CYS A 23 -27.08 -9.75 -5.43
N THR A 24 -26.63 -10.84 -6.07
CA THR A 24 -27.44 -12.05 -6.32
C THR A 24 -27.34 -13.11 -5.22
N ASN A 25 -26.43 -12.94 -4.26
CA ASN A 25 -26.27 -13.86 -3.14
C ASN A 25 -27.51 -13.81 -2.23
N SER A 26 -28.28 -14.90 -2.22
CA SER A 26 -29.53 -15.04 -1.46
C SER A 26 -29.34 -15.30 0.03
N LYS A 27 -28.12 -15.68 0.46
CA LYS A 27 -27.81 -15.93 1.89
C LYS A 27 -27.50 -14.66 2.68
N SER A 28 -27.26 -13.55 2.00
CA SER A 28 -27.06 -12.24 2.62
C SER A 28 -28.19 -11.30 2.20
N SER A 29 -28.76 -10.61 3.18
CA SER A 29 -29.84 -9.64 2.97
C SER A 29 -29.28 -8.22 2.85
N ASP A 30 -29.97 -7.32 2.17
CA ASP A 30 -29.57 -5.92 2.09
C ASP A 30 -29.43 -5.24 3.47
N PRO A 31 -30.26 -5.54 4.48
CA PRO A 31 -30.00 -5.11 5.86
C PRO A 31 -28.66 -5.59 6.42
N ALA A 32 -28.24 -6.83 6.14
CA ALA A 32 -26.94 -7.35 6.56
C ALA A 32 -25.79 -6.62 5.84
N ARG A 33 -25.90 -6.45 4.51
CA ARG A 33 -24.94 -5.70 3.70
C ARG A 33 -24.80 -4.26 4.20
N LYS A 34 -25.93 -3.60 4.48
CA LYS A 34 -25.97 -2.26 5.03
C LYS A 34 -25.27 -2.16 6.38
N MET A 35 -25.52 -3.11 7.29
CA MET A 35 -24.83 -3.15 8.58
C MET A 35 -23.30 -3.19 8.40
N PHE A 36 -22.79 -4.10 7.56
CA PHE A 36 -21.35 -4.19 7.31
C PHE A 36 -20.82 -2.91 6.66
N PHE A 37 -21.48 -2.42 5.62
CA PHE A 37 -21.10 -1.22 4.88
C PHE A 37 -21.02 0.01 5.78
N ASP A 38 -22.08 0.28 6.55
CA ASP A 38 -22.14 1.43 7.46
C ASP A 38 -21.08 1.31 8.56
N ALA A 39 -20.98 0.15 9.23
CA ALA A 39 -20.03 -0.06 10.32
C ALA A 39 -18.57 0.20 9.89
N HIS A 40 -18.19 -0.25 8.69
CA HIS A 40 -16.84 0.02 8.17
C HIS A 40 -16.64 1.50 7.82
N ASN A 41 -17.56 2.09 7.05
CA ASN A 41 -17.37 3.43 6.54
C ASN A 41 -17.53 4.51 7.62
N ASP A 42 -18.38 4.30 8.62
CA ASP A 42 -18.50 5.19 9.76
C ASP A 42 -17.24 5.17 10.62
N ALA A 43 -16.69 3.98 10.87
CA ALA A 43 -15.43 3.80 11.59
C ALA A 43 -14.25 4.45 10.84
N ARG A 44 -14.14 4.22 9.53
CA ARG A 44 -13.11 4.85 8.67
C ARG A 44 -13.26 6.37 8.63
N ARG A 45 -14.48 6.90 8.60
CA ARG A 45 -14.74 8.34 8.63
C ARG A 45 -14.34 8.95 9.97
N SER A 46 -14.70 8.32 11.08
CA SER A 46 -14.28 8.70 12.43
C SER A 46 -12.75 8.80 12.52
N MET A 47 -12.05 7.79 12.00
CA MET A 47 -10.58 7.77 11.93
C MET A 47 -10.02 8.87 11.03
N ALA A 48 -10.57 9.05 9.82
CA ALA A 48 -10.11 10.09 8.89
C ALA A 48 -10.24 11.50 9.48
N LEU A 49 -11.33 11.75 10.21
CA LEU A 49 -11.58 13.01 10.91
C LEU A 49 -10.76 13.19 12.20
N GLY A 50 -9.98 12.18 12.62
CA GLY A 50 -9.20 12.23 13.86
C GLY A 50 -10.04 12.12 15.13
N ASN A 51 -11.26 11.58 15.04
CA ASN A 51 -12.18 11.41 16.16
C ASN A 51 -12.07 10.01 16.81
N GLU A 52 -11.36 9.08 16.16
CA GLU A 52 -11.33 7.69 16.59
C GLU A 52 -10.38 7.48 17.79
N PRO A 53 -10.84 6.87 18.90
CA PRO A 53 -9.97 6.55 20.02
C PRO A 53 -8.82 5.60 19.65
N ASN A 54 -7.63 5.92 20.15
CA ASN A 54 -6.49 5.01 20.19
C ASN A 54 -6.37 4.44 21.62
N LYS A 55 -5.41 3.52 21.85
CA LYS A 55 -5.09 3.08 23.22
C LYS A 55 -4.77 4.24 24.17
N CYS A 56 -4.11 5.27 23.64
CA CYS A 56 -3.85 6.53 24.33
C CYS A 56 -4.26 7.68 23.42
N GLY A 57 -5.17 8.53 23.87
CA GLY A 57 -5.67 9.67 23.09
C GLY A 57 -6.49 9.25 21.87
N LEU A 58 -6.45 10.09 20.83
CA LEU A 58 -7.12 9.84 19.56
C LEU A 58 -6.09 9.41 18.51
N LEU A 59 -6.55 8.65 17.52
CA LEU A 59 -5.80 8.42 16.30
C LEU A 59 -5.61 9.75 15.56
N PRO A 60 -4.44 9.99 14.96
CA PRO A 60 -4.27 11.15 14.09
C PRO A 60 -5.25 11.05 12.91
N GLY A 61 -5.78 12.19 12.47
CA GLY A 61 -6.59 12.28 11.26
C GLY A 61 -5.86 11.71 10.03
N GLY A 62 -6.64 11.29 9.04
CA GLY A 62 -6.15 10.63 7.84
C GLY A 62 -6.55 11.35 6.56
N LYS A 63 -5.57 11.69 5.72
CA LYS A 63 -5.81 12.07 4.32
C LYS A 63 -5.86 10.84 3.44
N ASN A 64 -6.59 10.92 2.32
CA ASN A 64 -6.71 9.81 1.37
C ASN A 64 -7.23 8.50 2.01
N VAL A 65 -8.14 8.59 2.97
CA VAL A 65 -8.84 7.40 3.48
C VAL A 65 -10.06 7.18 2.60
N TYR A 66 -10.13 6.03 1.92
CA TYR A 66 -11.19 5.79 0.96
C TYR A 66 -12.44 5.14 1.57
N GLU A 67 -13.62 5.51 1.11
CA GLU A 67 -14.86 4.80 1.36
C GLU A 67 -14.80 3.41 0.71
N LEU A 68 -15.20 2.39 1.46
CA LEU A 68 -15.34 1.03 0.96
C LEU A 68 -16.68 0.90 0.25
N ARG A 69 -16.64 0.64 -1.04
CA ARG A 69 -17.81 0.21 -1.80
C ARG A 69 -18.17 -1.22 -1.46
N TRP A 70 -19.46 -1.54 -1.54
CA TRP A 70 -19.89 -2.93 -1.53
C TRP A 70 -19.54 -3.60 -2.87
N ASP A 71 -18.94 -4.78 -2.80
CA ASP A 71 -18.57 -5.58 -3.96
C ASP A 71 -19.19 -6.98 -3.86
N CYS A 72 -20.09 -7.28 -4.80
CA CYS A 72 -20.84 -8.54 -4.79
C CYS A 72 -19.96 -9.76 -5.10
N GLU A 73 -18.83 -9.61 -5.80
CA GLU A 73 -17.91 -10.71 -6.07
C GLU A 73 -17.10 -11.05 -4.82
N LEU A 74 -16.61 -10.03 -4.11
CA LEU A 74 -15.99 -10.20 -2.79
C LEU A 74 -16.99 -10.80 -1.79
N GLU A 75 -18.26 -10.38 -1.82
CA GLU A 75 -19.30 -10.96 -0.98
C GLU A 75 -19.50 -12.45 -1.27
N ALA A 76 -19.58 -12.85 -2.55
CA ALA A 76 -19.74 -14.25 -2.93
C ALA A 76 -18.58 -15.12 -2.44
N LYS A 77 -17.35 -14.59 -2.49
CA LYS A 77 -16.17 -15.26 -1.92
C LYS A 77 -16.22 -15.34 -0.40
N ALA A 78 -16.62 -14.25 0.26
CA ALA A 78 -16.80 -14.22 1.71
C ALA A 78 -17.84 -15.27 2.15
N GLN A 79 -18.93 -15.42 1.39
CA GLN A 79 -19.99 -16.40 1.64
C GLN A 79 -19.48 -17.82 1.47
N GLN A 80 -18.74 -18.10 0.39
CA GLN A 80 -18.14 -19.41 0.16
C GLN A 80 -17.27 -19.85 1.35
N TRP A 81 -16.50 -18.92 1.93
CA TRP A 81 -15.70 -19.22 3.12
C TRP A 81 -16.53 -19.31 4.39
N ALA A 82 -17.51 -18.41 4.58
CA ALA A 82 -18.38 -18.48 5.75
C ALA A 82 -19.13 -19.82 5.81
N ASP A 83 -19.61 -20.33 4.67
CA ASP A 83 -20.32 -21.61 4.54
C ASP A 83 -19.49 -22.82 5.01
N GLY A 84 -18.17 -22.72 4.98
CA GLY A 84 -17.26 -23.77 5.47
C GLY A 84 -16.94 -23.69 6.96
N CYS A 85 -17.38 -22.64 7.66
CA CYS A 85 -17.01 -22.30 9.05
C CYS A 85 -15.55 -22.61 9.41
N PRO A 86 -14.58 -22.05 8.67
CA PRO A 86 -13.20 -22.44 8.79
C PRO A 86 -12.59 -21.99 10.13
N SER A 87 -11.72 -22.83 10.69
CA SER A 87 -11.02 -22.56 11.96
C SER A 87 -9.78 -21.65 11.80
N SER A 88 -9.42 -21.30 10.56
CA SER A 88 -8.28 -20.46 10.22
C SER A 88 -8.55 -19.66 8.93
N PHE A 89 -7.73 -18.65 8.67
CA PHE A 89 -7.73 -17.92 7.40
C PHE A 89 -7.69 -18.89 6.20
N GLN A 90 -8.47 -18.58 5.18
CA GLN A 90 -8.64 -19.45 4.00
C GLN A 90 -8.12 -18.80 2.71
N THR A 91 -7.72 -17.53 2.73
CA THR A 91 -7.34 -16.84 1.50
C THR A 91 -5.96 -17.31 1.02
N PHE A 92 -5.95 -18.09 -0.06
CA PHE A 92 -4.77 -18.27 -0.93
C PHE A 92 -4.72 -17.20 -2.03
N ASP A 93 -5.77 -16.38 -2.18
CA ASP A 93 -5.77 -15.16 -3.00
C ASP A 93 -5.28 -14.00 -2.15
N SER A 94 -4.07 -13.56 -2.46
CA SER A 94 -3.32 -12.59 -1.69
C SER A 94 -3.33 -11.21 -2.32
N THR A 95 -4.33 -10.97 -3.16
CA THR A 95 -4.68 -9.62 -3.55
C THR A 95 -5.61 -8.97 -2.52
N TRP A 96 -6.16 -9.77 -1.58
CA TRP A 96 -7.20 -9.34 -0.66
C TRP A 96 -6.79 -9.40 0.82
N GLY A 97 -7.28 -8.43 1.60
CA GLY A 97 -7.33 -8.55 3.05
C GLY A 97 -8.50 -9.44 3.45
N GLN A 98 -8.39 -10.15 4.57
CA GLN A 98 -9.50 -10.93 5.14
C GLN A 98 -9.58 -10.75 6.64
N ASN A 99 -10.79 -10.57 7.14
CA ASN A 99 -11.12 -10.74 8.55
C ASN A 99 -12.08 -11.92 8.72
N ILE A 100 -11.81 -12.76 9.72
CA ILE A 100 -12.67 -13.87 10.10
C ILE A 100 -12.88 -13.88 11.61
N MET A 101 -14.08 -14.26 12.03
CA MET A 101 -14.40 -14.57 13.42
C MET A 101 -15.42 -15.70 13.47
N THR A 102 -15.25 -16.63 14.40
CA THR A 102 -16.18 -17.73 14.64
C THR A 102 -16.71 -17.69 16.06
N TYR A 103 -17.97 -18.08 16.22
CA TYR A 103 -18.67 -18.18 17.49
C TYR A 103 -19.18 -19.61 17.66
N GLY A 104 -19.08 -20.14 18.88
CA GLY A 104 -19.71 -21.42 19.23
C GLY A 104 -21.19 -21.23 19.54
N GLY A 105 -22.00 -22.23 19.17
CA GLY A 105 -23.44 -22.28 19.38
C GLY A 105 -24.26 -21.92 18.14
N VAL A 106 -25.58 -21.91 18.33
CA VAL A 106 -26.55 -21.47 17.32
C VAL A 106 -26.94 -20.04 17.63
N VAL A 107 -26.80 -19.16 16.64
CA VAL A 107 -27.07 -17.73 16.79
C VAL A 107 -28.52 -17.41 16.41
N SER A 108 -29.25 -16.73 17.29
CA SER A 108 -30.63 -16.29 17.05
C SER A 108 -30.73 -14.95 16.31
N ASP A 109 -29.71 -14.10 16.41
CA ASP A 109 -29.59 -12.83 15.70
C ASP A 109 -28.28 -12.77 14.88
N PRO A 110 -28.25 -13.37 13.67
CA PRO A 110 -27.05 -13.42 12.84
C PRO A 110 -26.46 -12.05 12.51
N ILE A 111 -27.31 -11.04 12.27
CA ILE A 111 -26.86 -9.70 11.89
C ILE A 111 -26.23 -9.01 13.11
N GLY A 112 -26.87 -9.07 14.28
CA GLY A 112 -26.33 -8.52 15.51
C GLY A 112 -25.01 -9.17 15.92
N THR A 113 -24.90 -10.50 15.83
CA THR A 113 -23.64 -11.20 16.10
C THR A 113 -22.55 -10.85 15.08
N ALA A 114 -22.89 -10.71 13.79
CA ALA A 114 -21.94 -10.23 12.79
C ALA A 114 -21.45 -8.80 13.07
N ALA A 115 -22.34 -7.90 13.52
CA ALA A 115 -21.96 -6.55 13.93
C ALA A 115 -20.98 -6.56 15.12
N GLN A 116 -21.15 -7.48 16.08
CA GLN A 116 -20.20 -7.66 17.18
C GLN A 116 -18.80 -8.08 16.69
N ALA A 117 -18.72 -8.92 15.65
CA ALA A 117 -17.43 -9.30 15.05
C ALA A 117 -16.72 -8.07 14.45
N VAL A 118 -17.45 -7.26 13.68
CA VAL A 118 -16.91 -6.02 13.07
C VAL A 118 -16.41 -5.05 14.14
N ASN A 119 -17.19 -4.84 15.21
CA ASN A 119 -16.79 -4.01 16.34
C ASN A 119 -15.53 -4.55 17.03
N SER A 120 -15.47 -5.86 17.28
CA SER A 120 -14.32 -6.51 17.93
C SER A 120 -13.04 -6.39 17.09
N TRP A 121 -13.17 -6.46 15.76
CA TRP A 121 -12.05 -6.26 14.85
C TRP A 121 -11.51 -4.84 14.91
N TRP A 122 -12.41 -3.85 14.95
CA TRP A 122 -12.05 -2.43 14.99
C TRP A 122 -11.45 -2.02 16.35
N GLU A 123 -12.01 -2.51 17.46
CA GLU A 123 -11.56 -2.18 18.82
C GLU A 123 -10.13 -2.61 19.15
N LYS A 124 -9.49 -3.43 18.30
CA LYS A 124 -8.07 -3.79 18.47
C LYS A 124 -7.16 -2.56 18.57
N VAL A 125 -7.45 -1.48 17.84
CA VAL A 125 -6.63 -0.26 17.95
C VAL A 125 -6.72 0.41 19.33
N ARG A 126 -7.86 0.29 20.00
CA ARG A 126 -8.10 0.85 21.35
C ARG A 126 -7.39 0.05 22.44
N THR A 127 -7.09 -1.22 22.21
CA THR A 127 -6.46 -2.11 23.19
C THR A 127 -4.95 -2.25 22.96
N VAL A 128 -4.55 -2.38 21.69
CA VAL A 128 -3.15 -2.56 21.28
C VAL A 128 -2.45 -1.21 21.15
N GLY A 129 -3.12 -0.25 20.50
CA GLY A 129 -2.57 1.06 20.16
C GLY A 129 -1.85 1.05 18.82
N LEU A 130 -2.17 2.02 17.95
CA LEU A 130 -1.30 2.36 16.83
C LEU A 130 -0.29 3.39 17.31
N THR A 131 0.97 2.96 17.45
CA THR A 131 2.03 3.77 18.08
C THR A 131 3.11 4.20 17.11
N ASP A 132 3.17 3.59 15.92
CA ASP A 132 4.12 4.00 14.90
C ASP A 132 3.82 5.44 14.44
N PRO A 133 4.81 6.34 14.42
CA PRO A 133 4.60 7.75 14.13
C PRO A 133 4.03 7.99 12.73
N ASP A 134 4.16 7.05 11.80
CA ASP A 134 3.67 7.14 10.42
C ASP A 134 2.46 6.23 10.16
N ASN A 135 1.85 5.69 11.22
CA ASN A 135 0.74 4.73 11.14
C ASN A 135 1.11 3.46 10.37
N LYS A 136 2.37 3.00 10.46
CA LYS A 136 2.81 1.75 9.85
C LYS A 136 2.26 0.53 10.59
N TYR A 137 2.04 -0.55 9.85
CA TYR A 137 1.67 -1.85 10.41
C TYR A 137 2.90 -2.54 11.01
N THR A 138 3.06 -2.43 12.33
CA THR A 138 4.22 -2.95 13.08
C THR A 138 3.87 -4.07 14.06
N SER A 139 2.58 -4.40 14.21
CA SER A 139 2.11 -5.39 15.18
C SER A 139 1.02 -6.29 14.61
N SER A 140 1.24 -7.61 14.69
CA SER A 140 0.25 -8.62 14.29
C SER A 140 -1.06 -8.51 15.07
N SER A 141 -1.02 -7.96 16.29
CA SER A 141 -2.21 -7.72 17.12
C SER A 141 -3.17 -6.69 16.53
N LEU A 142 -2.73 -5.87 15.57
CA LEU A 142 -3.56 -4.92 14.83
C LEU A 142 -4.13 -5.51 13.53
N PHE A 143 -3.90 -6.78 13.22
CA PHE A 143 -4.24 -7.41 11.93
C PHE A 143 -5.67 -7.09 11.46
N THR A 144 -6.68 -7.34 12.30
CA THR A 144 -8.07 -7.18 11.89
C THR A 144 -8.45 -5.71 11.71
N TRP A 145 -7.94 -4.84 12.59
CA TRP A 145 -8.13 -3.40 12.47
C TRP A 145 -7.44 -2.85 11.22
N ALA A 146 -6.23 -3.30 10.91
CA ALA A 146 -5.45 -2.81 9.77
C ALA A 146 -6.12 -3.09 8.43
N ASN A 147 -6.78 -4.25 8.28
CA ASN A 147 -7.62 -4.55 7.10
C ASN A 147 -8.78 -3.55 6.96
N MET A 148 -9.49 -3.27 8.05
CA MET A 148 -10.61 -2.32 8.06
C MET A 148 -10.15 -0.87 7.87
N ALA A 149 -8.98 -0.50 8.39
CA ALA A 149 -8.47 0.86 8.43
C ALA A 149 -7.61 1.23 7.21
N ASN A 150 -7.21 0.26 6.37
CA ASN A 150 -6.33 0.50 5.23
C ASN A 150 -6.88 1.63 4.33
N GLY A 151 -6.21 2.78 4.32
CA GLY A 151 -6.66 3.98 3.62
C GLY A 151 -6.81 3.78 2.11
N LYS A 152 -6.00 2.89 1.50
CA LYS A 152 -6.04 2.58 0.06
C LYS A 152 -7.14 1.59 -0.34
N ALA A 153 -7.74 0.86 0.60
CA ALA A 153 -8.82 -0.08 0.29
C ALA A 153 -10.07 0.67 -0.19
N THR A 154 -10.72 0.17 -1.25
CA THR A 154 -11.86 0.84 -1.89
C THR A 154 -13.08 -0.07 -2.08
N ALA A 155 -12.97 -1.34 -1.75
CA ALA A 155 -14.07 -2.30 -1.85
C ALA A 155 -14.01 -3.33 -0.71
N VAL A 156 -15.21 -3.76 -0.28
CA VAL A 156 -15.42 -4.80 0.72
C VAL A 156 -16.61 -5.68 0.32
N GLY A 157 -16.52 -6.96 0.65
CA GLY A 157 -17.65 -7.88 0.63
C GLY A 157 -17.62 -8.75 1.88
N CYS A 158 -18.74 -8.83 2.58
CA CYS A 158 -18.85 -9.59 3.82
C CYS A 158 -20.03 -10.56 3.80
N ALA A 159 -19.89 -11.66 4.52
CA ALA A 159 -20.91 -12.68 4.66
C ALA A 159 -20.81 -13.37 6.01
N PHE A 160 -21.86 -14.09 6.37
CA PHE A 160 -21.87 -14.98 7.52
C PHE A 160 -22.64 -16.27 7.21
N ALA A 161 -22.39 -17.31 8.00
CA ALA A 161 -23.12 -18.57 7.90
C ALA A 161 -23.16 -19.32 9.23
N GLN A 162 -24.19 -20.13 9.42
CA GLN A 162 -24.32 -21.08 10.52
C GLN A 162 -23.99 -22.50 10.00
N CYS A 163 -22.99 -23.16 10.58
CA CYS A 163 -22.62 -24.54 10.29
C CYS A 163 -22.73 -25.39 11.56
N GLY A 164 -23.85 -26.10 11.73
CA GLY A 164 -24.11 -26.87 12.94
C GLY A 164 -24.12 -25.96 14.18
N SER A 165 -23.17 -26.15 15.10
CA SER A 165 -22.98 -25.33 16.30
C SER A 165 -21.87 -24.28 16.15
N THR A 166 -21.58 -23.82 14.94
CA THR A 166 -20.59 -22.76 14.70
C THR A 166 -21.21 -21.69 13.81
N PHE A 167 -21.06 -20.43 14.21
CA PHE A 167 -21.41 -19.27 13.39
C PHE A 167 -20.13 -18.58 12.93
N SER A 168 -19.99 -18.36 11.62
CA SER A 168 -18.80 -17.77 11.01
C SER A 168 -19.14 -16.44 10.36
N VAL A 169 -18.29 -15.44 10.58
CA VAL A 169 -18.38 -14.11 9.97
C VAL A 169 -17.09 -13.85 9.18
N ASN A 170 -17.23 -13.43 7.93
CA ASN A 170 -16.10 -13.22 7.01
C ASN A 170 -16.25 -11.89 6.27
N CYS A 171 -15.18 -11.09 6.21
CA CYS A 171 -15.09 -9.90 5.36
C CYS A 171 -13.82 -9.96 4.53
N ILE A 172 -13.95 -9.64 3.24
CA ILE A 172 -12.85 -9.57 2.27
C ILE A 172 -12.72 -8.14 1.79
N TYR A 173 -11.48 -7.66 1.73
CA TYR A 173 -11.12 -6.30 1.31
C TYR A 173 -10.25 -6.37 0.07
N ASN A 174 -10.43 -5.46 -0.89
CA ASN A 174 -9.64 -5.46 -2.14
C ASN A 174 -8.17 -5.01 -1.98
N LYS A 175 -7.69 -4.80 -0.75
CA LYS A 175 -6.31 -4.49 -0.40
C LYS A 175 -5.92 -5.16 0.92
N ILE A 176 -4.67 -5.56 1.05
CA ILE A 176 -4.10 -6.12 2.28
C ILE A 176 -3.76 -5.00 3.26
N GLY A 177 -4.30 -5.04 4.47
CA GLY A 177 -3.98 -4.08 5.53
C GLY A 177 -2.77 -4.44 6.40
N TYR A 178 -2.29 -5.69 6.34
CA TYR A 178 -1.29 -6.25 7.25
C TYR A 178 0.11 -6.43 6.62
N ILE A 179 0.46 -5.64 5.62
CA ILE A 179 1.82 -5.65 5.06
C ILE A 179 2.77 -5.03 6.10
N THR A 180 3.74 -5.81 6.58
CA THR A 180 4.72 -5.34 7.58
C THR A 180 5.41 -4.06 7.14
N ASN A 181 5.45 -3.07 8.04
CA ASN A 181 5.98 -1.72 7.85
C ASN A 181 5.29 -0.86 6.76
N ALA A 182 4.25 -1.37 6.09
CA ALA A 182 3.45 -0.54 5.21
C ALA A 182 2.60 0.44 6.02
N VAL A 183 2.45 1.66 5.49
CA VAL A 183 1.58 2.69 6.06
C VAL A 183 0.13 2.26 5.88
N ILE A 184 -0.60 2.08 7.00
CA ILE A 184 -2.02 1.68 6.99
C ILE A 184 -2.86 2.83 6.43
N TYR A 185 -2.62 4.06 6.90
CA TYR A 185 -3.21 5.27 6.35
C TYR A 185 -2.30 6.48 6.57
N LYS A 186 -2.30 7.43 5.64
CA LYS A 186 -1.42 8.61 5.72
C LYS A 186 -2.02 9.66 6.65
N LYS A 187 -1.25 10.11 7.64
CA LYS A 187 -1.64 11.26 8.48
C LYS A 187 -1.91 12.50 7.63
N GLY A 188 -2.93 13.26 8.02
CA GLY A 188 -3.31 14.52 7.40
C GLY A 188 -4.80 14.76 7.55
N ASP A 189 -5.28 15.88 6.99
CA ASP A 189 -6.69 16.22 7.09
C ASP A 189 -7.54 15.32 6.19
N ALA A 190 -8.73 14.98 6.68
CA ALA A 190 -9.76 14.33 5.87
C ALA A 190 -10.07 15.17 4.63
N CYS A 191 -10.54 14.53 3.55
CA CYS A 191 -10.87 15.28 2.34
C CYS A 191 -11.99 16.29 2.61
N THR A 192 -11.90 17.45 1.98
CA THR A 192 -12.95 18.47 1.94
C THR A 192 -13.43 18.73 0.52
N SER A 193 -12.60 18.37 -0.47
CA SER A 193 -12.89 18.46 -1.90
C SER A 193 -12.29 17.28 -2.66
N ASP A 194 -12.75 17.06 -3.90
CA ASP A 194 -12.25 16.00 -4.77
C ASP A 194 -10.73 16.09 -5.01
N ALA A 195 -10.17 17.31 -4.97
CA ALA A 195 -8.74 17.56 -5.16
C ALA A 195 -7.86 17.00 -4.03
N ASP A 196 -8.43 16.79 -2.83
CA ASP A 196 -7.70 16.22 -1.69
C ASP A 196 -7.45 14.70 -1.87
N CYS A 197 -8.24 14.07 -2.74
CA CYS A 197 -8.21 12.64 -3.02
C CYS A 197 -7.23 12.30 -4.15
N THR A 198 -5.96 12.14 -3.77
CA THR A 198 -4.80 12.05 -4.66
C THR A 198 -4.25 10.65 -4.87
N THR A 199 -4.80 9.63 -4.19
CA THR A 199 -4.30 8.24 -4.35
C THR A 199 -4.72 7.65 -5.68
N TYR A 200 -5.98 7.84 -6.06
CA TYR A 200 -6.53 7.37 -7.33
C TYR A 200 -7.11 8.54 -8.11
N SER A 201 -6.86 8.58 -9.42
CA SER A 201 -7.44 9.59 -10.31
C SER A 201 -8.97 9.52 -10.32
N ASN A 202 -9.62 10.66 -10.59
CA ASN A 202 -11.09 10.79 -10.66
C ASN A 202 -11.80 10.36 -9.36
N SER A 203 -11.14 10.54 -8.22
CA SER A 203 -11.74 10.34 -6.91
C SER A 203 -12.62 11.53 -6.54
N GLN A 204 -13.64 11.27 -5.73
CA GLN A 204 -14.53 12.27 -5.16
C GLN A 204 -14.34 12.36 -3.65
N CYS A 205 -14.64 13.49 -3.03
CA CYS A 205 -14.74 13.57 -1.58
C CYS A 205 -16.19 13.41 -1.11
N LYS A 206 -16.42 12.45 -0.21
CA LYS A 206 -17.72 12.17 0.39
C LYS A 206 -17.61 12.23 1.91
N SER A 207 -17.93 13.40 2.46
CA SER A 207 -18.01 13.63 3.92
C SER A 207 -16.75 13.16 4.68
N GLY A 208 -15.57 13.57 4.21
CA GLY A 208 -14.29 13.23 4.84
C GLY A 208 -13.64 11.93 4.32
N LEU A 209 -14.34 11.12 3.53
CA LEU A 209 -13.79 9.95 2.87
C LEU A 209 -13.63 10.16 1.37
N CYS A 210 -12.52 9.69 0.81
CA CYS A 210 -12.34 9.66 -0.62
C CYS A 210 -13.14 8.52 -1.25
N TYR A 211 -13.79 8.74 -2.37
CA TYR A 211 -14.55 7.74 -3.09
C TYR A 211 -13.94 7.57 -4.46
N GLN A 212 -13.40 6.39 -4.72
CA GLN A 212 -12.97 6.00 -6.06
C GLN A 212 -14.16 5.31 -6.73
N PRO A 213 -14.71 5.79 -7.85
CA PRO A 213 -15.70 5.04 -8.61
C PRO A 213 -15.20 3.63 -8.97
N PRO A 214 -16.09 2.63 -9.15
CA PRO A 214 -15.69 1.32 -9.67
C PRO A 214 -14.88 1.50 -10.95
N GLN A 215 -13.69 0.91 -10.98
CA GLN A 215 -12.85 0.90 -12.18
C GLN A 215 -13.03 -0.44 -12.89
N ALA A 216 -12.96 -0.42 -14.22
CA ALA A 216 -12.89 -1.66 -14.98
C ALA A 216 -11.68 -2.49 -14.50
N PRO A 217 -11.79 -3.82 -14.50
CA PRO A 217 -10.66 -4.68 -14.19
C PRO A 217 -9.44 -4.28 -15.04
N VAL A 218 -8.26 -4.22 -14.41
CA VAL A 218 -7.02 -3.97 -15.14
C VAL A 218 -6.78 -5.16 -16.06
N VAL A 219 -6.78 -4.91 -17.36
CA VAL A 219 -6.43 -5.93 -18.36
C VAL A 219 -4.90 -6.01 -18.42
N GLU A 220 -4.36 -7.13 -17.94
CA GLU A 220 -2.92 -7.36 -18.01
C GLU A 220 -2.47 -7.70 -19.43
N THR A 221 -1.39 -7.05 -19.87
CA THR A 221 -0.72 -7.32 -21.14
C THR A 221 0.71 -7.79 -20.89
N PHE A 222 1.31 -8.49 -21.85
CA PHE A 222 2.63 -9.13 -21.71
C PHE A 222 3.51 -8.89 -22.93
N THR A 223 3.45 -7.69 -23.51
CA THR A 223 4.11 -7.37 -24.78
C THR A 223 5.42 -6.62 -24.60
N MET A 224 5.68 -5.99 -23.45
CA MET A 224 6.88 -5.19 -23.21
C MET A 224 8.16 -6.03 -23.19
N CYS A 225 8.14 -7.16 -22.48
CA CYS A 225 9.27 -8.11 -22.43
C CYS A 225 8.80 -9.53 -22.78
N PRO A 226 8.70 -9.87 -24.08
CA PRO A 226 8.19 -11.17 -24.54
C PRO A 226 8.98 -12.37 -24.02
N GLY A 227 10.27 -12.18 -23.68
CA GLY A 227 11.13 -13.22 -23.09
C GLY A 227 10.82 -13.55 -21.63
N ASN A 228 9.94 -12.78 -20.97
CA ASN A 228 9.57 -13.02 -19.58
C ASN A 228 8.07 -12.70 -19.33
N PRO A 229 7.18 -13.68 -19.56
CA PRO A 229 5.74 -13.49 -19.38
C PRO A 229 5.29 -13.51 -17.90
N ASP A 230 6.21 -13.66 -16.93
CA ASP A 230 5.85 -13.78 -15.52
C ASP A 230 5.39 -12.45 -14.90
N LEU A 231 5.78 -11.33 -15.50
CA LEU A 231 5.41 -9.99 -15.07
C LEU A 231 4.60 -9.31 -16.19
N SER A 232 3.44 -8.74 -15.84
CA SER A 232 2.63 -7.98 -16.79
C SER A 232 3.23 -6.60 -17.05
N ASP A 233 2.89 -6.00 -18.17
CA ASP A 233 3.32 -4.65 -18.53
C ASP A 233 2.85 -3.62 -17.49
N GLN A 234 1.67 -3.83 -16.91
CA GLN A 234 1.12 -2.98 -15.85
C GLN A 234 1.93 -3.09 -14.56
N ALA A 235 2.46 -4.29 -14.23
CA ALA A 235 3.34 -4.44 -13.09
C ALA A 235 4.73 -3.82 -13.36
N ARG A 236 5.27 -3.95 -14.58
CA ARG A 236 6.49 -3.24 -15.00
C ARG A 236 6.34 -1.73 -14.87
N MET A 237 5.23 -1.19 -15.37
CA MET A 237 4.91 0.23 -15.28
C MET A 237 4.68 0.68 -13.83
N ALA A 238 4.07 -0.13 -12.97
CA ALA A 238 3.94 0.20 -11.55
C ALA A 238 5.30 0.44 -10.87
N PHE A 239 6.31 -0.39 -11.16
CA PHE A 239 7.68 -0.13 -10.71
C PHE A 239 8.26 1.13 -11.34
N LEU A 240 8.24 1.23 -12.68
CA LEU A 240 8.89 2.32 -13.42
C LEU A 240 8.30 3.69 -13.07
N ASP A 241 6.98 3.80 -13.09
CA ASP A 241 6.26 5.05 -12.82
C ASP A 241 6.43 5.47 -11.38
N THR A 242 6.45 4.52 -10.43
CA THR A 242 6.70 4.85 -9.02
C THR A 242 8.13 5.36 -8.82
N HIS A 243 9.14 4.72 -9.42
CA HIS A 243 10.53 5.19 -9.38
C HIS A 243 10.67 6.59 -9.97
N ASN A 244 10.13 6.83 -11.17
CA ASN A 244 10.23 8.13 -11.84
C ASN A 244 9.44 9.22 -11.12
N LYS A 245 8.26 8.90 -10.55
CA LYS A 245 7.50 9.82 -9.70
C LYS A 245 8.33 10.29 -8.51
N LEU A 246 9.00 9.35 -7.84
CA LEU A 246 9.83 9.63 -6.66
C LEU A 246 11.10 10.41 -7.03
N ARG A 247 11.78 10.05 -8.12
CA ARG A 247 12.89 10.80 -8.70
C ARG A 247 12.50 12.25 -9.06
N SER A 248 11.35 12.46 -9.68
CA SER A 248 10.81 13.79 -9.97
C SER A 248 10.57 14.60 -8.68
N ARG A 249 10.01 13.95 -7.65
CA ARG A 249 9.72 14.62 -6.38
C ARG A 249 10.99 15.03 -5.63
N VAL A 250 12.01 14.16 -5.56
CA VAL A 250 13.29 14.54 -4.93
C VAL A 250 14.03 15.59 -5.76
N ALA A 251 13.98 15.50 -7.10
CA ALA A 251 14.60 16.50 -7.97
C ALA A 251 14.04 17.91 -7.69
N LYS A 252 12.74 18.00 -7.40
CA LYS A 252 12.03 19.23 -7.02
C LYS A 252 12.17 19.64 -5.54
N GLY A 253 12.92 18.90 -4.73
CA GLY A 253 13.10 19.19 -3.30
C GLY A 253 11.84 18.96 -2.46
N LEU A 254 10.96 18.03 -2.88
CA LEU A 254 9.66 17.76 -2.23
C LEU A 254 9.68 16.54 -1.30
N GLU A 255 10.85 15.92 -1.09
CA GLU A 255 11.00 14.71 -0.30
C GLU A 255 11.62 15.01 1.07
N PRO A 256 10.89 14.73 2.17
CA PRO A 256 11.41 14.91 3.52
C PRO A 256 12.62 14.01 3.79
N ASP A 257 13.61 14.55 4.50
CA ASP A 257 14.81 13.85 4.95
C ASP A 257 14.77 13.66 6.46
N GLY A 258 14.93 12.41 6.93
CA GLY A 258 14.89 12.03 8.34
C GLY A 258 16.06 12.51 9.18
N ILE A 259 17.05 13.18 8.59
CA ILE A 259 18.27 13.61 9.30
C ILE A 259 17.96 14.61 10.42
N SER A 260 16.94 15.44 10.24
CA SER A 260 16.46 16.38 11.25
C SER A 260 15.02 16.78 10.96
N SER A 261 14.28 17.18 12.00
CA SER A 261 12.88 17.58 11.86
C SER A 261 12.70 18.72 10.87
N GLY A 262 11.89 18.51 9.84
CA GLY A 262 11.61 19.50 8.80
C GLY A 262 12.68 19.60 7.70
N ALA A 263 13.69 18.73 7.70
CA ALA A 263 14.65 18.66 6.60
C ALA A 263 14.00 18.07 5.33
N PHE A 264 14.49 18.52 4.18
CA PHE A 264 14.14 18.01 2.87
C PHE A 264 15.43 17.71 2.11
N ALA A 265 15.38 16.68 1.26
CA ALA A 265 16.47 16.37 0.36
C ALA A 265 16.72 17.54 -0.62
N PRO A 266 17.98 17.83 -0.98
CA PRO A 266 18.30 18.93 -1.89
C PRO A 266 17.73 18.68 -3.29
N THR A 267 17.46 19.75 -4.05
CA THR A 267 17.04 19.65 -5.45
C THR A 267 18.12 19.02 -6.32
N ALA A 268 17.72 18.31 -7.37
CA ALA A 268 18.63 17.67 -8.31
C ALA A 268 18.70 18.49 -9.61
N LYS A 269 19.92 18.77 -10.07
CA LYS A 269 20.16 19.54 -11.30
C LYS A 269 19.71 18.78 -12.55
N GLN A 270 20.04 17.50 -12.62
CA GLN A 270 20.00 16.71 -13.85
C GLN A 270 19.59 15.25 -13.59
N MET A 271 18.60 15.04 -12.72
CA MET A 271 18.11 13.70 -12.39
C MET A 271 17.58 13.00 -13.65
N THR A 272 18.14 11.84 -14.00
CA THR A 272 17.74 11.14 -15.23
C THR A 272 16.40 10.40 -15.04
N LYS A 273 15.52 10.40 -16.04
CA LYS A 273 14.31 9.57 -16.09
C LYS A 273 14.71 8.13 -16.40
N MET A 274 14.33 7.19 -15.56
CA MET A 274 14.58 5.77 -15.80
C MET A 274 13.69 5.25 -16.94
N ARG A 275 14.22 4.28 -17.70
CA ARG A 275 13.47 3.44 -18.64
C ARG A 275 13.48 1.98 -18.19
N TYR A 276 12.47 1.21 -18.59
CA TYR A 276 12.44 -0.22 -18.31
C TYR A 276 13.40 -0.97 -19.26
N ASN A 277 14.14 -1.94 -18.75
CA ASN A 277 15.02 -2.80 -19.54
C ASN A 277 14.73 -4.29 -19.26
N CYS A 278 14.35 -5.03 -20.31
CA CYS A 278 14.02 -6.44 -20.24
C CYS A 278 15.21 -7.35 -19.88
N ASP A 279 16.44 -6.98 -20.22
CA ASP A 279 17.64 -7.75 -19.85
C ASP A 279 17.94 -7.60 -18.36
N VAL A 280 17.73 -6.40 -17.81
CA VAL A 280 17.82 -6.15 -16.36
C VAL A 280 16.72 -6.90 -15.61
N GLU A 281 15.50 -6.97 -16.17
CA GLU A 281 14.42 -7.81 -15.63
C GLU A 281 14.78 -9.29 -15.66
N ALA A 282 15.34 -9.79 -16.76
CA ALA A 282 15.76 -11.18 -16.89
C ALA A 282 16.83 -11.54 -15.83
N SER A 283 17.78 -10.62 -15.58
CA SER A 283 18.77 -10.74 -14.52
C SER A 283 18.12 -10.77 -13.13
N ALA A 284 17.21 -9.83 -12.82
CA ALA A 284 16.46 -9.82 -11.56
C ALA A 284 15.64 -11.10 -11.35
N LYS A 285 15.00 -11.62 -12.41
CA LYS A 285 14.27 -12.91 -12.37
C LYS A 285 15.18 -14.09 -12.09
N SER A 286 16.37 -14.13 -12.72
CA SER A 286 17.33 -15.24 -12.53
C SER A 286 17.73 -15.43 -11.06
N TRP A 287 17.75 -14.34 -10.30
CA TRP A 287 17.96 -14.36 -8.86
C TRP A 287 16.67 -14.57 -8.07
N GLY A 288 15.66 -13.74 -8.32
CA GLY A 288 14.42 -13.69 -7.53
C GLY A 288 13.61 -14.98 -7.56
N ALA A 289 13.69 -15.75 -8.66
CA ALA A 289 13.04 -17.05 -8.77
C ALA A 289 13.55 -18.08 -7.75
N GLY A 290 14.74 -17.88 -7.18
CA GLY A 290 15.31 -18.76 -6.15
C GLY A 290 14.63 -18.66 -4.78
N CYS A 291 13.80 -17.63 -4.54
CA CYS A 291 13.12 -17.42 -3.25
C CYS A 291 14.08 -17.41 -2.04
N LEU A 292 15.26 -16.79 -2.21
CA LEU A 292 16.23 -16.56 -1.15
C LEU A 292 16.28 -15.06 -0.86
N TYR A 293 15.82 -14.64 0.33
CA TYR A 293 15.84 -13.24 0.73
C TYR A 293 17.25 -12.79 1.15
N GLN A 294 18.12 -12.63 0.16
CA GLN A 294 19.47 -12.11 0.29
C GLN A 294 19.90 -11.50 -1.06
N HIS A 295 20.90 -10.62 -1.04
CA HIS A 295 21.41 -10.03 -2.28
C HIS A 295 22.11 -11.06 -3.17
N SER A 296 21.92 -10.92 -4.49
CA SER A 296 22.76 -11.59 -5.46
C SER A 296 24.18 -11.02 -5.42
N THR A 297 25.16 -11.86 -5.76
CA THR A 297 26.56 -11.45 -5.87
C THR A 297 26.78 -10.57 -7.10
N SER A 298 27.81 -9.71 -7.08
CA SER A 298 28.13 -8.87 -8.25
C SER A 298 28.42 -9.68 -9.52
N ALA A 299 28.87 -10.93 -9.40
CA ALA A 299 29.08 -11.82 -10.54
C ALA A 299 27.75 -12.31 -11.16
N GLN A 300 26.68 -12.41 -10.37
CA GLN A 300 25.34 -12.80 -10.82
C GLN A 300 24.55 -11.64 -11.42
N ARG A 301 24.98 -10.39 -11.17
CA ARG A 301 24.36 -9.17 -11.70
C ARG A 301 25.42 -8.14 -12.12
N PRO A 302 26.29 -8.49 -13.08
CA PRO A 302 27.46 -7.69 -13.42
C PRO A 302 27.09 -6.25 -13.79
N GLY A 303 27.63 -5.28 -13.05
CA GLY A 303 27.39 -3.86 -13.30
C GLY A 303 26.03 -3.33 -12.87
N LEU A 304 25.19 -4.14 -12.21
CA LEU A 304 23.85 -3.75 -11.76
C LEU A 304 23.78 -3.57 -10.24
N GLY A 305 23.05 -2.54 -9.80
CA GLY A 305 22.58 -2.39 -8.43
C GLY A 305 21.41 -3.33 -8.14
N GLU A 306 20.98 -3.44 -6.88
CA GLU A 306 19.87 -4.32 -6.50
C GLU A 306 19.16 -3.83 -5.25
N ASN A 307 17.83 -3.83 -5.27
CA ASN A 307 16.97 -3.66 -4.12
C ASN A 307 16.07 -4.88 -3.93
N LEU A 308 15.85 -5.25 -2.66
CA LEU A 308 15.07 -6.42 -2.26
C LEU A 308 13.93 -6.01 -1.34
N TYR A 309 12.76 -6.59 -1.55
CA TYR A 309 11.60 -6.37 -0.69
C TYR A 309 10.86 -7.69 -0.50
N MET A 310 10.45 -8.01 0.73
CA MET A 310 9.57 -9.14 0.99
C MET A 310 8.42 -8.79 1.91
N THR A 311 7.32 -9.52 1.78
CA THR A 311 6.18 -9.49 2.70
C THR A 311 5.72 -10.92 3.00
N THR A 312 5.31 -11.18 4.24
CA THR A 312 4.77 -12.48 4.66
C THR A 312 3.39 -12.77 4.07
N ALA A 313 2.72 -11.75 3.50
CA ALA A 313 1.59 -11.99 2.63
C ALA A 313 2.05 -12.82 1.42
N LEU A 314 1.45 -13.99 1.24
CA LEU A 314 1.68 -14.86 0.08
C LEU A 314 1.18 -14.19 -1.18
N ASN A 315 1.33 -14.77 -2.38
CA ASN A 315 0.85 -14.36 -3.74
C ASN A 315 0.34 -12.90 -3.96
N VAL A 316 1.04 -11.88 -3.46
CA VAL A 316 0.57 -10.48 -3.55
C VAL A 316 0.47 -10.10 -5.03
N ASN A 317 -0.60 -9.37 -5.39
CA ASN A 317 -0.77 -8.86 -6.76
C ASN A 317 0.53 -8.17 -7.21
N LYS A 318 1.08 -8.56 -8.36
CA LYS A 318 2.40 -8.09 -8.80
C LYS A 318 2.44 -6.59 -9.10
N ILE A 319 1.32 -6.00 -9.57
CA ILE A 319 1.18 -4.55 -9.78
C ILE A 319 1.27 -3.83 -8.42
N ALA A 320 0.49 -4.28 -7.43
CA ALA A 320 0.52 -3.71 -6.08
C ALA A 320 1.90 -3.86 -5.42
N SER A 321 2.55 -5.01 -5.60
CA SER A 321 3.89 -5.25 -5.10
C SER A 321 4.94 -4.28 -5.68
N GLY A 322 4.74 -3.84 -6.94
CA GLY A 322 5.57 -2.81 -7.56
C GLY A 322 5.54 -1.48 -6.84
N GLU A 323 4.35 -1.02 -6.44
CA GLU A 323 4.20 0.20 -5.65
C GLU A 323 4.73 0.01 -4.22
N ASP A 324 4.33 -1.06 -3.55
CA ASP A 324 4.63 -1.27 -2.14
C ASP A 324 6.14 -1.44 -1.90
N ALA A 325 6.83 -2.21 -2.75
CA ALA A 325 8.29 -2.34 -2.69
C ALA A 325 9.00 -1.00 -2.93
N SER A 326 8.58 -0.26 -3.97
CA SER A 326 9.18 1.03 -4.31
C SER A 326 9.00 2.06 -3.19
N TYR A 327 7.82 2.13 -2.57
CA TYR A 327 7.59 3.03 -1.44
C TYR A 327 8.34 2.60 -0.17
N ALA A 328 8.50 1.30 0.07
CA ALA A 328 9.26 0.79 1.20
C ALA A 328 10.76 1.15 1.09
N TRP A 329 11.36 0.95 -0.08
CA TRP A 329 12.75 1.35 -0.34
C TRP A 329 12.95 2.86 -0.23
N TRP A 330 12.01 3.63 -0.76
CA TRP A 330 12.12 5.09 -0.73
C TRP A 330 11.94 5.70 0.66
N SER A 331 11.16 5.06 1.54
CA SER A 331 10.89 5.61 2.88
C SER A 331 12.14 5.74 3.73
N GLU A 332 13.23 5.03 3.40
CA GLU A 332 14.52 5.12 4.09
C GLU A 332 15.05 6.55 4.17
N LEU A 333 14.85 7.39 3.14
CA LEU A 333 15.25 8.80 3.21
C LEU A 333 14.56 9.51 4.38
N LYS A 334 13.26 9.29 4.54
CA LYS A 334 12.48 9.91 5.60
C LYS A 334 12.74 9.25 6.96
N ASP A 335 12.97 7.95 6.97
CA ASP A 335 13.10 7.16 8.21
C ASP A 335 14.49 7.28 8.83
N PHE A 336 15.55 7.36 8.02
CA PHE A 336 16.94 7.28 8.47
C PHE A 336 17.80 8.50 8.09
N GLY A 337 17.44 9.16 6.99
CA GLY A 337 18.05 10.42 6.57
C GLY A 337 19.44 10.33 5.95
N VAL A 338 19.67 11.20 4.96
CA VAL A 338 20.96 11.31 4.24
C VAL A 338 21.70 12.55 4.70
N GLY A 339 21.05 13.72 4.62
CA GLY A 339 21.65 15.03 4.88
C GLY A 339 21.90 15.87 3.63
N SER A 340 22.03 17.18 3.82
CA SER A 340 22.17 18.19 2.77
C SER A 340 23.40 18.02 1.88
N GLU A 341 24.41 17.29 2.34
CA GLU A 341 25.59 16.99 1.52
C GLU A 341 25.24 16.05 0.36
N ASN A 342 24.23 15.19 0.52
CA ASN A 342 23.79 14.23 -0.49
C ASN A 342 24.89 13.25 -0.94
N ILE A 343 25.85 12.97 -0.05
CA ILE A 343 26.98 12.07 -0.29
C ILE A 343 26.74 10.76 0.46
N LEU A 344 26.87 9.63 -0.24
CA LEU A 344 26.75 8.31 0.36
C LEU A 344 28.07 7.90 1.04
N THR A 345 28.38 8.51 2.17
CA THR A 345 29.51 8.09 3.01
C THR A 345 29.22 6.74 3.68
N SER A 346 30.25 6.05 4.16
CA SER A 346 30.08 4.82 4.96
C SER A 346 29.16 5.02 6.18
N ALA A 347 29.21 6.19 6.82
CA ALA A 347 28.37 6.54 7.96
C ALA A 347 26.89 6.72 7.55
N VAL A 348 26.64 7.30 6.38
CA VAL A 348 25.30 7.43 5.80
C VAL A 348 24.75 6.07 5.38
N PHE A 349 25.54 5.27 4.65
CA PHE A 349 25.14 3.94 4.20
C PHE A 349 24.76 3.02 5.37
N SER A 350 25.52 3.07 6.47
CA SER A 350 25.27 2.29 7.69
C SER A 350 23.97 2.64 8.41
N ARG A 351 23.28 3.73 8.04
CA ARG A 351 21.95 4.05 8.56
C ARG A 351 20.83 3.21 7.93
N GLY A 352 21.12 2.49 6.84
CA GLY A 352 20.12 1.71 6.11
C GLY A 352 19.37 2.53 5.06
N VAL A 353 20.06 3.40 4.32
CA VAL A 353 19.48 4.20 3.21
C VAL A 353 19.81 3.67 1.82
N GLY A 354 20.41 2.48 1.74
CA GLY A 354 20.98 1.93 0.52
C GLY A 354 19.95 1.67 -0.59
N HIS A 355 18.71 1.34 -0.24
CA HIS A 355 17.67 1.13 -1.23
C HIS A 355 17.18 2.46 -1.80
N TYR A 356 16.96 3.46 -0.95
CA TYR A 356 16.62 4.82 -1.37
C TYR A 356 17.71 5.39 -2.29
N THR A 357 18.99 5.30 -1.89
CA THR A 357 20.08 5.91 -2.66
C THR A 357 20.21 5.27 -4.04
N GLN A 358 19.96 3.96 -4.18
CA GLN A 358 19.94 3.32 -5.48
C GLN A 358 18.77 3.81 -6.35
N MET A 359 17.58 4.00 -5.79
CA MET A 359 16.44 4.56 -6.53
C MET A 359 16.68 6.02 -6.95
N ALA A 360 17.33 6.80 -6.10
CA ALA A 360 17.64 8.21 -6.34
C ALA A 360 18.96 8.44 -7.09
N TRP A 361 19.67 7.38 -7.50
CA TRP A 361 21.00 7.50 -8.10
C TRP A 361 20.92 8.16 -9.49
N GLU A 362 21.57 9.30 -9.68
CA GLU A 362 21.40 10.13 -10.89
C GLU A 362 21.71 9.37 -12.18
N THR A 363 22.82 8.64 -12.19
CA THR A 363 23.34 7.95 -13.38
C THR A 363 22.78 6.56 -13.59
N THR A 364 21.95 6.05 -12.69
CA THR A 364 21.16 4.84 -12.93
C THR A 364 19.97 5.19 -13.82
N THR A 365 19.89 4.56 -14.99
CA THR A 365 18.94 4.92 -16.04
C THR A 365 18.02 3.78 -16.45
N GLU A 366 18.33 2.55 -16.06
CA GLU A 366 17.61 1.35 -16.46
C GLU A 366 17.13 0.58 -15.24
N LEU A 367 15.87 0.18 -15.28
CA LEU A 367 15.20 -0.58 -14.24
C LEU A 367 14.68 -1.90 -14.81
N GLY A 368 14.87 -2.98 -14.07
CA GLY A 368 14.23 -4.26 -14.35
C GLY A 368 13.91 -4.98 -13.05
N CYS A 369 12.69 -5.50 -12.93
CA CYS A 369 12.18 -6.02 -11.67
C CYS A 369 11.48 -7.37 -11.85
N HIS A 370 11.49 -8.18 -10.80
CA HIS A 370 10.78 -9.45 -10.74
C HIS A 370 9.99 -9.53 -9.43
N VAL A 371 8.80 -10.16 -9.50
CA VAL A 371 7.99 -10.51 -8.33
C VAL A 371 7.77 -12.02 -8.33
N ALA A 372 8.31 -12.68 -7.30
CA ALA A 372 8.17 -14.11 -7.05
C ALA A 372 7.15 -14.35 -5.93
N HIS A 373 6.28 -15.34 -6.15
CA HIS A 373 5.36 -15.85 -5.13
C HIS A 373 6.00 -17.09 -4.51
N CYS A 374 6.67 -16.90 -3.37
CA CYS A 374 7.34 -17.97 -2.65
C CYS A 374 6.36 -18.68 -1.71
N SER A 375 6.74 -19.85 -1.20
CA SER A 375 5.85 -20.67 -0.34
C SER A 375 5.44 -19.99 0.97
N THR A 376 6.27 -19.08 1.49
CA THR A 376 6.09 -18.43 2.80
C THR A 376 6.11 -16.90 2.74
N PHE A 377 6.33 -16.29 1.56
CA PHE A 377 6.36 -14.84 1.37
C PHE A 377 6.18 -14.45 -0.10
N THR A 378 5.84 -13.19 -0.38
CA THR A 378 5.99 -12.58 -1.70
C THR A 378 7.29 -11.77 -1.74
N TYR A 379 8.05 -11.90 -2.82
CA TYR A 379 9.40 -11.37 -2.94
C TYR A 379 9.54 -10.51 -4.20
N SER A 380 10.02 -9.28 -4.03
CA SER A 380 10.31 -8.36 -5.13
C SER A 380 11.80 -8.07 -5.19
N VAL A 381 12.36 -8.20 -6.40
CA VAL A 381 13.75 -7.91 -6.72
C VAL A 381 13.74 -6.86 -7.83
N CYS A 382 14.36 -5.71 -7.61
CA CYS A 382 14.68 -4.78 -8.70
C CYS A 382 16.18 -4.68 -8.85
N GLN A 383 16.65 -4.70 -10.10
CA GLN A 383 18.02 -4.42 -10.46
C GLN A 383 18.11 -3.13 -11.27
N TYR A 384 19.28 -2.50 -11.19
CA TYR A 384 19.47 -1.10 -11.57
C TYR A 384 20.72 -0.94 -12.43
N GLY A 385 20.56 -0.47 -13.67
CA GLY A 385 21.64 -0.30 -14.63
C GLY A 385 21.89 1.15 -15.00
N PRO A 386 23.16 1.62 -15.02
CA PRO A 386 24.30 1.13 -14.26
C PRO A 386 24.05 1.14 -12.74
N ALA A 387 24.83 0.34 -12.00
CA ALA A 387 24.81 0.31 -10.55
C ALA A 387 25.10 1.68 -9.93
N GLY A 388 24.37 2.01 -8.87
CA GLY A 388 24.65 3.16 -8.01
C GLY A 388 25.37 2.75 -6.72
N ASN A 389 25.11 3.51 -5.65
CA ASN A 389 25.63 3.26 -4.30
C ASN A 389 27.17 3.22 -4.19
N TYR A 390 27.87 4.00 -5.02
CA TYR A 390 29.31 4.20 -4.85
C TYR A 390 29.58 5.04 -3.61
N LEU A 391 30.35 4.49 -2.68
CA LEU A 391 30.72 5.20 -1.46
C LEU A 391 31.48 6.48 -1.79
N ASP A 392 31.23 7.50 -0.96
CA ASP A 392 31.83 8.83 -1.04
C ASP A 392 31.53 9.59 -2.35
N GLN A 393 30.52 9.15 -3.10
CA GLN A 393 29.97 9.88 -4.25
C GLN A 393 28.65 10.57 -3.91
N LEU A 394 28.31 11.60 -4.68
CA LEU A 394 26.98 12.19 -4.68
C LEU A 394 25.97 11.17 -5.17
N ILE A 395 24.84 11.06 -4.47
CA ILE A 395 23.69 10.27 -4.93
C ILE A 395 23.14 10.89 -6.23
N TYR A 396 23.06 12.22 -6.24
CA TYR A 396 22.77 13.02 -7.42
C TYR A 396 23.39 14.41 -7.33
N THR A 397 23.60 15.04 -8.49
CA THR A 397 24.15 16.39 -8.60
C THR A 397 23.14 17.40 -8.08
N LYS A 398 23.51 18.12 -7.02
CA LYS A 398 22.67 19.18 -6.44
C LYS A 398 22.58 20.39 -7.36
N GLY A 399 21.41 21.00 -7.46
CA GLY A 399 21.22 22.26 -8.20
C GLY A 399 19.78 22.51 -8.62
N SER A 400 19.54 23.60 -9.35
CA SER A 400 18.22 23.93 -9.89
C SER A 400 17.74 22.83 -10.84
N PRO A 401 16.50 22.33 -10.70
CA PRO A 401 15.99 21.30 -11.59
C PRO A 401 15.92 21.78 -13.03
N CYS A 402 16.04 20.85 -13.99
CA CYS A 402 16.01 21.19 -15.40
C CYS A 402 14.71 21.91 -15.77
N THR A 403 14.84 22.96 -16.60
CA THR A 403 13.71 23.73 -17.16
C THR A 403 13.79 23.84 -18.67
N THR A 404 14.94 23.52 -19.25
CA THR A 404 15.20 23.47 -20.69
C THR A 404 16.12 22.28 -21.00
N ASP A 405 16.17 21.87 -22.27
CA ASP A 405 17.06 20.78 -22.70
C ASP A 405 18.55 21.08 -22.44
N ALA A 406 18.93 22.36 -22.44
CA ALA A 406 20.30 22.80 -22.16
C ALA A 406 20.76 22.57 -20.71
N ASP A 407 19.81 22.34 -19.79
CA ASP A 407 20.11 22.02 -18.39
C ASP A 407 20.51 20.54 -18.21
N CYS A 408 20.22 19.70 -19.20
CA CYS A 408 20.48 18.27 -19.18
C CYS A 408 21.79 17.90 -19.89
N PRO A 409 22.46 16.81 -19.48
CA PRO A 409 23.76 16.44 -20.01
C PRO A 409 23.67 15.82 -21.41
N GLY A 410 24.56 16.23 -22.30
CA GLY A 410 24.73 15.62 -23.62
C GLY A 410 23.53 15.88 -24.54
N ALA A 411 22.95 14.79 -25.07
CA ALA A 411 21.81 14.83 -25.99
C ALA A 411 20.46 14.60 -25.29
N GLN A 412 20.43 14.64 -23.95
CA GLN A 412 19.20 14.45 -23.17
C GLN A 412 18.29 15.69 -23.28
N THR A 413 16.99 15.47 -23.20
CA THR A 413 15.98 16.54 -23.13
C THR A 413 15.40 16.67 -21.72
N CYS A 414 14.82 17.81 -21.38
CA CYS A 414 14.18 18.00 -20.08
C CYS A 414 12.67 17.76 -20.17
N SER A 415 12.17 16.80 -19.39
CA SER A 415 10.75 16.72 -19.04
C SER A 415 10.45 17.79 -18.00
N VAL A 416 10.15 19.02 -18.43
CA VAL A 416 9.98 20.19 -17.55
C VAL A 416 8.94 19.95 -16.45
N SER A 417 7.83 19.27 -16.76
CA SER A 417 6.79 18.96 -15.79
C SER A 417 7.24 17.98 -14.70
N GLU A 418 8.21 17.12 -14.99
CA GLU A 418 8.77 16.12 -14.08
C GLU A 418 10.09 16.59 -13.44
N ALA A 419 10.76 17.58 -14.04
CA ALA A 419 12.13 17.96 -13.72
C ALA A 419 13.12 16.79 -13.83
N LEU A 420 12.96 16.00 -14.89
CA LEU A 420 13.82 14.84 -15.19
C LEU A 420 14.44 14.97 -16.58
N CYS A 421 15.72 14.64 -16.69
CA CYS A 421 16.42 14.54 -17.96
C CYS A 421 16.11 13.20 -18.62
N VAL A 422 15.62 13.22 -19.85
CA VAL A 422 15.16 12.05 -20.61
C VAL A 422 16.26 11.66 -21.59
N LEU A 423 16.67 10.39 -21.52
CA LEU A 423 17.59 9.82 -22.51
C LEU A 423 16.97 9.82 -23.91
N PRO A 424 17.78 10.01 -24.97
CA PRO A 424 17.30 9.99 -26.35
C PRO A 424 16.75 8.64 -26.80
#